data_AF-A0A843C418-F1
#
_entry.id   AF-A0A843C418-F1
#
_cell.length_a   1.000
_cell.length_b   1.000
_cell.length_c   1.000
_cell.angle_alpha   90.00
_cell.angle_beta   90.00
_cell.angle_gamma   90.00
#
_symmetry.space_group_name_H-M   'P 1'
#
loop_
_entity.id
_entity.type
_entity.pdbx_description
1 polymer ?
#
loop_
_entity_poly.entity_id
_entity_poly.type
_entity_poly.pdbx_seq_one_letter_code
_entity_poly.pdbx_strand_id
1 'polypeptide(L)'
;MLKRDGAYYLFVVIVTILTIMDGDLTRWEALTWFLLYVVYFIWLFRDAIDGKFVPKEEFEYVPTKKAVLYTGIGIVGIALSADIMVRSTVYVTNTLGLSESLFSLVIIAIATSVPDLFVSVEAARKGMGSLAVSNAVGSNIFDILVGIGLPFSFVAVTPIHGNIGLSAFYLLLSVFVFLIVIIFKKSLGKKEACVLAAVYVSYLFVVVLYSGLHPF
;
A
#
# COMPACT_ATOMS: atom_id res chain seq x y z
N MET A 1 7.69 10.91 13.43
CA MET A 1 7.55 9.93 12.35
C MET A 1 6.09 9.55 12.13
N LEU A 2 5.50 8.65 12.92
CA LEU A 2 4.12 8.16 12.75
C LEU A 2 3.01 9.22 12.51
N LYS A 3 2.96 10.30 13.30
CA LYS A 3 1.96 11.38 13.08
C LYS A 3 2.19 12.15 11.78
N ARG A 4 3.46 12.37 11.43
CA ARG A 4 3.90 13.11 10.25
C ARG A 4 3.63 12.30 8.98
N ASP A 5 4.06 11.04 8.97
CA ASP A 5 3.88 10.14 7.84
C ASP A 5 2.41 9.75 7.67
N GLY A 6 1.68 9.58 8.77
CA GLY A 6 0.23 9.41 8.73
C GLY A 6 -0.51 10.63 8.18
N ALA A 7 -0.11 11.85 8.54
CA ALA A 7 -0.69 13.07 7.98
C ALA A 7 -0.39 13.20 6.49
N TYR A 8 0.84 12.86 6.06
CA TYR A 8 1.19 12.81 4.65
C TYR A 8 0.37 11.74 3.91
N TYR A 9 0.15 10.57 4.52
CA TYR A 9 -0.68 9.52 3.94
C TYR A 9 -2.14 9.99 3.75
N LEU A 10 -2.73 10.68 4.73
CA LEU A 10 -4.05 11.29 4.58
C LEU A 10 -4.07 12.32 3.45
N PHE A 11 -3.06 13.16 3.35
CA PHE A 11 -2.93 14.11 2.23
C PHE A 11 -2.89 13.38 0.89
N VAL A 12 -2.09 12.32 0.75
CA VAL A 12 -2.01 11.49 -0.45
C VAL A 12 -3.37 10.89 -0.81
N VAL A 13 -4.09 10.33 0.17
CA VAL A 13 -5.42 9.76 -0.07
C VAL A 13 -6.42 10.82 -0.52
N ILE A 14 -6.43 12.00 0.09
CA ILE A 14 -7.31 13.11 -0.31
C ILE A 14 -7.00 13.55 -1.74
N VAL A 15 -5.72 13.79 -2.06
CA VAL A 15 -5.30 14.16 -3.42
C VAL A 15 -5.75 13.11 -4.42
N THR A 16 -5.49 11.83 -4.12
CA THR A 16 -5.86 10.71 -4.98
C THR A 16 -7.35 10.70 -5.27
N ILE A 17 -8.19 10.76 -4.22
CA ILE A 17 -9.66 10.77 -4.36
C ILE A 17 -10.10 11.94 -5.25
N LEU A 18 -9.62 13.16 -4.99
CA LEU A 18 -10.01 14.34 -5.77
C LEU A 18 -9.64 14.21 -7.25
N THR A 19 -8.49 13.61 -7.57
CA THR A 19 -7.99 13.46 -8.95
C THR A 19 -8.57 12.26 -9.71
N ILE A 20 -9.30 11.34 -9.06
CA ILE A 20 -9.93 10.19 -9.75
C ILE A 20 -11.46 10.27 -9.75
N MET A 21 -12.04 11.32 -9.17
CA MET A 21 -13.49 11.46 -8.99
C MET A 21 -14.25 11.64 -10.30
N ASP A 22 -13.60 12.15 -11.33
CA ASP A 22 -14.13 12.25 -12.69
C ASP A 22 -14.12 10.89 -13.44
N GLY A 23 -13.47 9.88 -12.87
CA GLY A 23 -13.44 8.52 -13.40
C GLY A 23 -12.34 8.28 -14.42
N ASP A 24 -11.48 9.26 -14.68
CA ASP A 24 -10.36 9.14 -15.61
C ASP A 24 -9.04 9.42 -14.88
N LEU A 25 -8.02 8.63 -15.18
CA LEU A 25 -6.65 8.93 -14.75
C LEU A 25 -5.85 9.47 -15.92
N THR A 26 -5.56 10.77 -15.91
CA THR A 26 -4.71 11.38 -16.93
C THR A 26 -3.23 11.16 -16.64
N ARG A 27 -2.41 11.19 -17.71
CA ARG A 27 -0.94 11.12 -17.57
C ARG A 27 -0.36 12.17 -16.63
N TRP A 28 -0.98 13.35 -16.57
CA TRP A 28 -0.47 14.49 -15.81
C TRP A 28 -0.79 14.36 -14.32
N GLU A 29 -1.94 13.80 -13.98
CA GLU A 29 -2.27 13.43 -12.59
C GLU A 29 -1.33 12.34 -12.10
N ALA A 30 -1.14 11.28 -12.89
CA ALA A 30 -0.22 10.20 -12.58
C ALA A 30 1.23 10.71 -12.41
N LEU A 31 1.71 11.57 -13.31
CA LEU A 31 3.02 12.21 -13.18
C LEU A 31 3.11 13.07 -11.91
N THR A 32 2.05 13.81 -11.57
CA THR A 32 1.99 14.63 -10.36
C THR A 32 2.11 13.75 -9.12
N TRP A 33 1.42 12.61 -9.08
CA TRP A 33 1.53 11.66 -7.97
C TRP A 33 2.96 11.12 -7.82
N PHE A 34 3.60 10.74 -8.94
CA PHE A 34 4.99 10.31 -8.91
C PHE A 34 5.94 11.42 -8.40
N LEU A 35 5.76 12.67 -8.85
CA LEU A 35 6.55 13.81 -8.37
C LEU A 35 6.32 14.11 -6.89
N LEU A 36 5.10 13.97 -6.39
CA LEU A 36 4.80 14.05 -4.96
C LEU A 36 5.59 13.01 -4.17
N TYR A 37 5.71 11.78 -4.68
CA TYR A 37 6.55 10.77 -4.05
C TYR A 37 8.04 11.16 -4.07
N VAL A 38 8.56 11.70 -5.18
CA VAL A 38 9.95 12.15 -5.24
C VAL A 38 10.23 13.23 -4.19
N VAL A 39 9.33 14.21 -4.03
CA VAL A 39 9.45 15.25 -2.99
C VAL A 39 9.44 14.63 -1.59
N TYR A 40 8.50 13.72 -1.32
CA TYR A 40 8.42 13.00 -0.05
C TYR A 40 9.68 12.17 0.23
N PHE A 41 10.20 11.47 -0.77
CA PHE A 41 11.40 10.67 -0.67
C PHE A 41 12.64 11.54 -0.38
N ILE A 42 12.81 12.66 -1.07
CA ILE A 42 13.90 13.62 -0.80
C ILE A 42 13.81 14.14 0.64
N TRP A 43 12.60 14.43 1.11
CA TRP A 43 12.39 14.88 2.48
C TRP A 43 12.75 13.81 3.51
N LEU A 44 12.31 12.57 3.32
CA LEU A 44 12.69 11.44 4.18
C LEU A 44 14.20 11.22 4.19
N PHE A 45 14.84 11.28 3.02
CA PHE A 45 16.27 11.06 2.88
C PHE A 45 17.10 12.14 3.58
N ARG A 46 16.68 13.41 3.47
CA ARG A 46 17.30 14.52 4.22
C ARG A 46 17.14 14.35 5.72
N ASP A 47 15.95 13.98 6.18
CA ASP A 47 15.70 13.73 7.61
C ASP A 47 16.54 12.56 8.16
N ALA A 48 16.82 11.55 7.33
CA ALA A 48 17.70 10.43 7.67
C ALA A 48 19.18 10.87 7.77
N ILE A 49 19.67 11.67 6.82
CA ILE A 49 21.04 12.21 6.82
C ILE A 49 21.27 13.13 8.03
N ASP A 50 20.28 13.96 8.37
CA ASP A 50 20.35 14.86 9.52
C ASP A 50 20.34 14.12 10.88
N GLY A 51 20.27 12.78 10.88
CA GLY A 51 20.24 11.97 12.09
C GLY A 51 19.00 12.18 12.94
N LYS A 52 17.98 12.88 12.42
CA LYS A 52 16.77 13.22 13.16
C LYS A 52 15.93 11.97 13.45
N PHE A 53 16.10 10.90 12.66
CA PHE A 53 15.25 9.71 12.74
C PHE A 53 15.98 8.42 12.35
N VAL A 54 16.44 7.68 13.36
CA VAL A 54 16.73 6.25 13.25
C VAL A 54 15.97 5.60 14.41
N PRO A 55 15.00 4.69 14.16
CA PRO A 55 14.46 3.85 15.21
C PRO A 55 15.63 3.26 16.01
N LYS A 56 15.63 3.41 17.33
CA LYS A 56 16.64 2.79 18.21
C LYS A 56 16.36 1.31 18.31
N GLU A 57 16.44 0.63 17.18
CA GLU A 57 16.26 -0.80 17.05
C GLU A 57 17.64 -1.38 16.82
N GLU A 58 18.01 -2.36 17.64
CA GLU A 58 19.25 -3.09 17.47
C GLU A 58 19.07 -4.06 16.32
N PHE A 59 19.60 -3.69 15.15
CA PHE A 59 19.66 -4.59 14.01
C PHE A 59 20.83 -5.56 14.17
N GLU A 60 20.61 -6.81 13.80
CA GLU A 60 21.69 -7.78 13.70
C GLU A 60 22.72 -7.30 12.67
N TYR A 61 23.99 -7.27 13.06
CA TYR A 61 25.04 -6.81 12.18
C TYR A 61 25.26 -7.80 11.02
N VAL A 62 25.01 -7.34 9.80
CA VAL A 62 25.30 -8.08 8.57
C VAL A 62 26.40 -7.34 7.80
N PRO A 63 27.51 -8.00 7.45
CA PRO A 63 28.55 -7.39 6.62
C PRO A 63 27.98 -6.82 5.31
N THR A 64 28.41 -5.63 4.90
CA THR A 64 27.84 -4.90 3.75
C THR A 64 27.75 -5.73 2.47
N LYS A 65 28.79 -6.54 2.17
CA LYS A 65 28.79 -7.44 1.00
C LYS A 65 27.66 -8.48 1.06
N LYS A 66 27.44 -9.06 2.25
CA LYS A 66 26.33 -10.01 2.48
C LYS A 66 24.98 -9.30 2.42
N ALA A 67 24.87 -8.11 3.01
CA ALA A 67 23.63 -7.33 2.98
C ALA A 67 23.21 -6.98 1.55
N VAL A 68 24.15 -6.50 0.72
CA VAL A 68 23.91 -6.21 -0.71
C VAL A 68 23.52 -7.49 -1.46
N LEU A 69 24.21 -8.61 -1.22
CA LEU A 69 23.89 -9.89 -1.84
C LEU A 69 22.49 -10.38 -1.48
N TYR A 70 22.14 -10.40 -0.18
CA TYR A 70 20.82 -10.83 0.29
C TYR A 70 19.71 -9.92 -0.22
N THR A 71 19.95 -8.60 -0.26
CA THR A 71 19.00 -7.64 -0.83
C THR A 71 18.79 -7.92 -2.32
N GLY A 72 19.86 -8.16 -3.09
CA GLY A 72 19.76 -8.50 -4.51
C GLY A 72 18.99 -9.79 -4.75
N ILE A 73 19.27 -10.85 -3.98
CA ILE A 73 18.52 -12.12 -4.04
C ILE A 73 17.05 -11.88 -3.72
N GLY A 74 16.75 -11.08 -2.69
CA GLY A 74 15.38 -10.72 -2.31
C GLY A 74 14.62 -10.00 -3.42
N ILE A 75 15.24 -9.01 -4.06
CA ILE A 75 14.63 -8.27 -5.18
C ILE A 75 14.31 -9.21 -6.35
N VAL A 76 15.27 -10.07 -6.74
CA VAL A 76 15.05 -11.05 -7.82
C VAL A 76 13.95 -12.04 -7.44
N GLY A 77 13.94 -12.52 -6.19
CA GLY A 77 12.91 -13.40 -5.69
C GLY A 77 11.51 -12.79 -5.79
N ILE A 78 11.34 -11.55 -5.33
CA ILE A 78 10.07 -10.81 -5.42
C ILE A 78 9.64 -10.62 -6.87
N ALA A 79 10.56 -10.24 -7.76
CA ALA A 79 10.25 -10.03 -9.17
C ALA A 79 9.77 -11.33 -9.86
N LEU A 80 10.45 -12.45 -9.61
CA LEU A 80 10.05 -13.76 -10.14
C LEU A 80 8.71 -14.23 -9.56
N SER A 81 8.51 -14.09 -8.25
CA SER A 81 7.26 -14.44 -7.60
C SER A 81 6.09 -13.62 -8.14
N ALA A 82 6.28 -12.32 -8.39
CA ALA A 82 5.26 -11.46 -8.98
C ALA A 82 4.87 -11.92 -10.40
N ASP A 83 5.82 -12.23 -11.29
CA ASP A 83 5.52 -12.73 -12.64
C ASP A 83 4.76 -14.07 -12.61
N ILE A 84 5.22 -15.03 -11.80
CA ILE A 84 4.54 -16.32 -11.63
C ILE A 84 3.12 -16.14 -11.12
N MET A 85 2.93 -15.23 -10.16
CA MET A 85 1.65 -14.96 -9.53
C MET A 85 0.65 -14.35 -10.51
N VAL A 86 1.07 -13.36 -11.32
CA VAL A 86 0.22 -12.76 -12.36
C VAL A 86 -0.18 -13.78 -13.42
N ARG A 87 0.74 -14.64 -13.88
CA ARG A 87 0.42 -15.68 -14.87
C ARG A 87 -0.55 -16.73 -14.32
N SER A 88 -0.31 -17.20 -13.11
CA SER A 88 -1.16 -18.19 -12.44
C SER A 88 -2.57 -17.63 -12.19
N THR A 89 -2.63 -16.37 -11.81
CA THR A 89 -3.84 -15.57 -11.65
C THR A 89 -4.72 -15.57 -12.91
N VAL A 90 -4.14 -15.24 -14.07
CA VAL A 90 -4.89 -15.21 -15.33
C VAL A 90 -5.47 -16.58 -15.67
N TYR A 91 -4.69 -17.64 -15.43
CA TYR A 91 -5.15 -19.02 -15.63
C TYR A 91 -6.32 -19.40 -14.70
N VAL A 92 -6.23 -19.06 -13.41
CA VAL A 92 -7.28 -19.35 -12.43
C VAL A 92 -8.56 -18.55 -12.72
N THR A 93 -8.43 -17.29 -13.10
CA THR A 93 -9.58 -16.43 -13.46
C THR A 93 -10.36 -17.03 -14.64
N ASN A 94 -9.63 -17.45 -15.68
CA ASN A 94 -10.20 -18.07 -16.87
C ASN A 94 -10.87 -19.43 -16.59
N THR A 95 -10.35 -20.22 -15.65
CA THR A 95 -10.91 -21.54 -15.33
C THR A 95 -12.11 -21.46 -14.39
N LEU A 96 -12.14 -20.50 -13.47
CA LEU A 96 -13.24 -20.33 -12.51
C LEU A 96 -14.38 -19.45 -13.04
N GLY A 97 -14.23 -18.81 -14.21
CA GLY A 97 -15.23 -17.90 -14.77
C GLY A 97 -15.47 -16.67 -13.90
N LEU A 98 -14.48 -16.27 -13.09
CA LEU A 98 -14.54 -15.07 -12.28
C LEU A 98 -14.32 -13.83 -13.15
N SER A 99 -14.96 -12.71 -12.81
CA SER A 99 -14.67 -11.46 -13.51
C SER A 99 -13.23 -11.00 -13.23
N GLU A 100 -12.57 -10.50 -14.28
CA GLU A 100 -11.21 -9.96 -14.17
C GLU A 100 -11.12 -8.86 -13.11
N SER A 101 -12.19 -8.06 -12.95
CA SER A 101 -12.29 -7.00 -11.94
C SER A 101 -12.27 -7.56 -10.52
N LEU A 102 -13.10 -8.56 -10.20
CA LEU A 102 -13.14 -9.15 -8.86
C LEU A 102 -11.81 -9.81 -8.51
N PHE A 103 -11.22 -10.52 -9.48
CA PHE A 103 -9.93 -11.15 -9.30
C PHE A 103 -8.83 -10.11 -9.01
N SER A 104 -8.77 -9.03 -9.80
CA SER A 104 -7.78 -7.96 -9.62
C SER A 104 -7.95 -7.21 -8.29
N LEU A 105 -9.20 -6.88 -7.93
CA LEU A 105 -9.53 -6.14 -6.72
C LEU A 105 -9.23 -6.92 -5.43
N VAL A 106 -9.35 -8.25 -5.45
CA VAL A 106 -9.23 -9.06 -4.23
C VAL A 106 -7.97 -9.91 -4.25
N ILE A 107 -7.80 -10.77 -5.25
CA ILE A 107 -6.73 -11.76 -5.25
C ILE A 107 -5.38 -11.11 -5.54
N ILE A 108 -5.27 -10.32 -6.62
CA ILE A 108 -4.00 -9.64 -6.95
C ILE A 108 -3.63 -8.69 -5.83
N ALA A 109 -4.57 -7.85 -5.37
CA ALA A 109 -4.34 -6.90 -4.29
C ALA A 109 -3.84 -7.56 -2.99
N ILE A 110 -4.46 -8.66 -2.55
CA ILE A 110 -3.98 -9.41 -1.38
C ILE A 110 -2.56 -9.93 -1.65
N ALA A 111 -2.37 -10.55 -2.81
CA ALA A 111 -1.14 -11.28 -3.09
C ALA A 111 0.08 -10.35 -3.22
N THR A 112 -0.10 -9.12 -3.73
CA THR A 112 0.96 -8.09 -3.74
C THR A 112 1.28 -7.53 -2.35
N SER A 113 0.31 -7.51 -1.43
CA SER A 113 0.53 -7.01 -0.05
C SER A 113 1.00 -8.10 0.93
N VAL A 114 1.01 -9.38 0.54
CA VAL A 114 1.51 -10.48 1.37
C VAL A 114 2.98 -10.28 1.78
N PRO A 115 3.92 -9.93 0.86
CA PRO A 115 5.30 -9.64 1.24
C PRO A 115 5.41 -8.55 2.32
N ASP A 116 4.68 -7.44 2.17
CA ASP A 116 4.66 -6.36 3.16
C ASP A 116 4.12 -6.82 4.52
N LEU A 117 3.06 -7.64 4.51
CA LEU A 117 2.51 -8.23 5.72
C LEU A 117 3.56 -9.08 6.44
N PHE A 118 4.32 -9.91 5.71
CA PHE A 118 5.40 -10.71 6.31
C PHE A 118 6.48 -9.84 6.93
N VAL A 119 6.91 -8.77 6.25
CA VAL A 119 7.90 -7.82 6.77
C VAL A 119 7.39 -7.15 8.06
N SER A 120 6.15 -6.64 8.04
CA SER A 120 5.56 -5.98 9.20
C SER A 120 5.35 -6.94 10.38
N VAL A 121 4.93 -8.19 10.14
CA VAL A 121 4.77 -9.21 11.18
C VAL A 121 6.11 -9.56 11.80
N GLU A 122 7.15 -9.79 10.99
CA GLU A 122 8.47 -10.17 11.50
C GLU A 122 9.12 -9.03 12.29
N ALA A 123 8.99 -7.78 11.82
CA ALA A 123 9.39 -6.60 12.56
C ALA A 123 8.65 -6.52 13.91
N ALA A 124 7.32 -6.66 13.91
CA ALA A 124 6.54 -6.61 15.15
C ALA A 124 6.94 -7.71 16.15
N ARG A 125 7.24 -8.94 15.67
CA ARG A 125 7.70 -10.05 16.52
C ARG A 125 9.05 -9.79 17.18
N LYS A 126 9.93 -9.04 16.52
CA LYS A 126 11.23 -8.61 17.05
C LYS A 126 11.14 -7.38 17.96
N GLY A 127 9.94 -6.93 18.31
CA GLY A 127 9.74 -5.71 19.09
C GLY A 127 9.96 -4.42 18.29
N MET A 128 10.18 -4.54 16.98
CA MET A 128 10.43 -3.45 16.05
C MET A 128 9.11 -2.84 15.55
N GLY A 129 8.28 -2.40 16.49
CA GLY A 129 6.93 -1.92 16.19
C GLY A 129 6.90 -0.64 15.35
N SER A 130 7.89 0.24 15.54
CA SER A 130 8.07 1.44 14.70
C SER A 130 8.26 1.06 13.23
N LEU A 131 9.16 0.10 12.98
CA LEU A 131 9.47 -0.40 11.65
C LEU A 131 8.25 -1.07 11.01
N ALA A 132 7.52 -1.88 11.78
CA ALA A 132 6.32 -2.57 11.31
C ALA A 132 5.24 -1.60 10.81
N VAL A 133 4.99 -0.51 11.55
CA VAL A 133 3.96 0.47 11.16
C VAL A 133 4.47 1.40 10.06
N SER A 134 5.75 1.80 10.08
CA SER A 134 6.32 2.59 8.98
C SER A 134 6.33 1.83 7.66
N ASN A 135 6.51 0.50 7.69
CA ASN A 135 6.37 -0.35 6.51
C ASN A 135 4.93 -0.26 5.95
N ALA A 136 3.92 -0.49 6.80
CA ALA A 136 2.52 -0.44 6.37
C ALA A 136 2.10 0.93 5.80
N VAL A 137 2.52 2.04 6.42
CA VAL A 137 2.20 3.39 5.94
C VAL A 137 3.02 3.73 4.69
N GLY A 138 4.31 3.40 4.69
CA GLY A 138 5.23 3.70 3.60
C GLY A 138 4.90 2.95 2.31
N SER A 139 4.62 1.65 2.39
CA SER A 139 4.23 0.82 1.25
C SER A 139 2.93 1.33 0.63
N ASN A 140 1.92 1.71 1.41
CA ASN A 140 0.68 2.27 0.84
C ASN A 140 0.89 3.62 0.14
N ILE A 141 1.76 4.50 0.67
CA ILE A 141 2.12 5.75 -0.01
C ILE A 141 2.85 5.43 -1.32
N PHE A 142 3.75 4.44 -1.31
CA PHE A 142 4.48 4.00 -2.49
C PHE A 142 3.55 3.40 -3.55
N ASP A 143 2.62 2.52 -3.16
CA ASP A 143 1.69 1.87 -4.09
C ASP A 143 0.80 2.89 -4.80
N ILE A 144 0.28 3.87 -4.05
CA ILE A 144 -0.55 4.93 -4.65
C ILE A 144 0.31 5.83 -5.56
N LEU A 145 1.40 6.39 -5.04
CA LEU A 145 2.10 7.46 -5.76
C LEU A 145 3.06 6.94 -6.84
N VAL A 146 3.71 5.80 -6.61
CA VAL A 146 4.66 5.19 -7.55
C VAL A 146 4.01 4.06 -8.31
N GLY A 147 3.34 3.13 -7.61
CA GLY A 147 2.72 1.96 -8.22
C GLY A 147 1.66 2.33 -9.26
N ILE A 148 0.88 3.39 -9.01
CA ILE A 148 -0.05 3.97 -10.00
C ILE A 148 0.63 5.12 -10.76
N GLY A 149 1.21 6.10 -10.04
CA GLY A 149 1.68 7.33 -10.69
C GLY A 149 2.75 7.12 -11.77
N LEU A 150 3.74 6.25 -11.54
CA LEU A 150 4.83 6.07 -12.51
C LEU A 150 4.36 5.34 -13.79
N PRO A 151 3.74 4.14 -13.74
CA PRO A 151 3.30 3.46 -14.97
C PRO A 151 2.29 4.27 -15.78
N PHE A 152 1.31 4.90 -15.12
CA PHE A 152 0.25 5.64 -15.81
C PHE A 152 0.72 7.02 -16.31
N SER A 153 1.86 7.54 -15.86
CA SER A 153 2.46 8.74 -16.46
C SER A 153 2.86 8.55 -17.93
N PHE A 154 3.05 7.30 -18.36
CA PHE A 154 3.37 6.94 -19.75
C PHE A 154 2.13 6.69 -20.62
N VAL A 155 0.91 6.72 -20.06
CA VAL A 155 -0.36 6.44 -20.75
C VAL A 155 -1.21 7.70 -20.78
N ALA A 156 -1.77 8.08 -21.95
CA ALA A 156 -2.43 9.38 -22.13
C ALA A 156 -3.61 9.62 -21.16
N VAL A 157 -4.60 8.72 -21.17
CA VAL A 157 -5.76 8.70 -20.27
C VAL A 157 -6.14 7.24 -20.06
N THR A 158 -6.45 6.88 -18.82
CA THR A 158 -6.95 5.54 -18.47
C THR A 158 -8.31 5.66 -17.76
N PRO A 159 -9.39 5.15 -18.36
CA PRO A 159 -10.68 5.12 -17.69
C PRO A 159 -10.67 4.13 -16.52
N ILE A 160 -11.17 4.59 -15.37
CA ILE A 160 -11.24 3.82 -14.14
C ILE A 160 -12.58 3.11 -14.08
N HIS A 161 -12.54 1.77 -14.06
CA HIS A 161 -13.73 0.95 -13.97
C HIS A 161 -13.96 0.50 -12.53
N GLY A 162 -15.20 0.62 -12.04
CA GLY A 162 -15.61 0.19 -10.71
C GLY A 162 -16.23 1.31 -9.87
N ASN A 163 -16.69 0.95 -8.67
CA ASN A 163 -17.31 1.92 -7.76
C ASN A 163 -16.24 2.70 -6.98
N ILE A 164 -15.72 3.75 -7.60
CA ILE A 164 -14.70 4.64 -7.03
C ILE A 164 -15.15 5.20 -5.68
N GLY A 165 -16.42 5.61 -5.58
CA GLY A 165 -16.97 6.21 -4.36
C GLY A 165 -16.90 5.27 -3.15
N LEU A 166 -17.26 4.01 -3.33
CA LEU A 166 -17.23 3.00 -2.27
C LEU A 166 -15.79 2.72 -1.82
N SER A 167 -14.89 2.45 -2.76
CA SER A 167 -13.47 2.17 -2.45
C SER A 167 -12.78 3.37 -1.82
N ALA A 168 -13.03 4.58 -2.32
CA ALA A 168 -12.52 5.84 -1.76
C ALA A 168 -13.02 6.07 -0.32
N PHE A 169 -14.30 5.81 -0.05
CA PHE A 169 -14.87 5.93 1.29
C PHE A 169 -14.17 5.00 2.28
N TYR A 170 -14.01 3.71 1.94
CA TYR A 170 -13.36 2.74 2.82
C TYR A 170 -11.86 3.03 3.01
N LEU A 171 -11.18 3.49 1.96
CA LEU A 171 -9.79 3.93 2.07
C LEU A 171 -9.67 5.11 3.04
N LEU A 172 -10.47 6.16 2.86
CA LEU A 172 -10.48 7.33 3.74
C LEU A 172 -10.82 6.96 5.19
N LEU A 173 -11.83 6.11 5.38
CA LEU A 173 -12.24 5.59 6.69
C LEU A 173 -11.07 4.84 7.36
N SER A 174 -10.35 4.00 6.63
CA SER A 174 -9.21 3.24 7.17
C SER A 174 -8.08 4.15 7.65
N VAL A 175 -7.74 5.19 6.87
CA VAL A 175 -6.72 6.18 7.23
C VAL A 175 -7.18 7.03 8.41
N PHE A 176 -8.44 7.42 8.45
CA PHE A 176 -9.00 8.20 9.55
C PHE A 176 -8.96 7.42 10.87
N VAL A 177 -9.39 6.16 10.87
CA VAL A 177 -9.31 5.27 12.05
C VAL A 177 -7.86 5.08 12.48
N PHE A 178 -6.96 4.82 11.53
CA PHE A 178 -5.53 4.69 11.81
C PHE A 178 -4.95 5.96 12.47
N LEU A 179 -5.27 7.14 11.95
CA LEU A 179 -4.81 8.40 12.52
C LEU A 179 -5.34 8.67 13.92
N ILE A 180 -6.63 8.37 14.18
CA ILE A 180 -7.19 8.45 15.53
C ILE A 180 -6.38 7.58 16.48
N VAL A 181 -6.12 6.32 16.10
CA VAL A 181 -5.32 5.41 16.91
C VAL A 181 -3.96 6.02 17.23
N ILE A 182 -3.24 6.51 16.24
CA ILE A 182 -1.89 7.10 16.42
C ILE A 182 -1.90 8.41 17.21
N ILE A 183 -2.93 9.24 17.08
CA ILE A 183 -3.03 10.54 17.76
C ILE A 183 -3.30 10.34 19.25
N PHE A 184 -4.27 9.47 19.58
CA PHE A 184 -4.77 9.26 20.94
C PHE A 184 -4.01 8.17 21.70
N LYS A 185 -3.52 7.14 21.01
CA LYS A 185 -2.73 6.07 21.60
C LYS A 185 -1.38 6.00 20.90
N LYS A 186 -0.31 6.33 21.63
CA LYS A 186 1.08 6.23 21.15
C LYS A 186 1.53 4.77 20.86
N SER A 187 0.64 3.79 20.96
CA SER A 187 0.91 2.36 20.76
C SER A 187 -0.27 1.68 20.05
N LEU A 188 0.04 0.82 19.09
CA LEU A 188 -0.92 -0.03 18.39
C LEU A 188 -1.03 -1.38 19.10
N GLY A 189 -2.13 -1.60 19.81
CA GLY A 189 -2.40 -2.84 20.53
C GLY A 189 -3.28 -3.80 19.73
N LYS A 190 -3.58 -4.96 20.33
CA LYS A 190 -4.45 -5.98 19.72
C LYS A 190 -5.85 -5.43 19.40
N LYS A 191 -6.41 -4.59 20.28
CA LYS A 191 -7.75 -4.02 20.08
C LYS A 191 -7.79 -3.09 18.88
N GLU A 192 -6.81 -2.22 18.76
CA GLU A 192 -6.70 -1.27 17.66
C GLU A 192 -6.46 -1.98 16.32
N ALA A 193 -5.61 -3.02 16.32
CA ALA A 193 -5.41 -3.90 15.17
C ALA A 193 -6.71 -4.62 14.75
N CYS A 194 -7.50 -5.13 15.71
CA CYS A 194 -8.80 -5.74 15.42
C CYS A 194 -9.79 -4.75 14.79
N VAL A 195 -9.79 -3.48 15.23
CA VAL A 195 -10.65 -2.45 14.63
C VAL A 195 -10.26 -2.18 13.17
N LEU A 196 -8.97 -2.02 12.89
CA LEU A 196 -8.48 -1.84 11.52
C LEU A 196 -8.79 -3.05 10.63
N ALA A 197 -8.60 -4.26 11.15
CA ALA A 197 -8.95 -5.49 10.44
C ALA A 197 -10.47 -5.59 10.18
N ALA A 198 -11.31 -5.18 11.13
CA ALA A 198 -12.76 -5.16 10.95
C ALA A 198 -13.19 -4.19 9.84
N VAL A 199 -12.57 -3.01 9.73
CA VAL A 199 -12.82 -2.08 8.61
C VAL A 199 -12.48 -2.75 7.28
N TYR A 200 -11.32 -3.40 7.16
CA TYR A 200 -10.92 -4.10 5.96
C TYR A 200 -11.84 -5.28 5.59
N VAL A 201 -12.20 -6.13 6.57
CA VAL A 201 -13.12 -7.26 6.34
C VAL A 201 -14.50 -6.76 5.93
N SER A 202 -14.98 -5.66 6.50
CA SER A 202 -16.26 -5.05 6.11
C SER A 202 -16.23 -4.50 4.67
N TYR A 203 -15.11 -3.91 4.25
CA TYR A 203 -14.90 -3.49 2.86
C TYR A 203 -14.98 -4.69 1.91
N LEU A 204 -14.23 -5.77 2.20
CA LEU A 204 -14.25 -6.98 1.37
C LEU A 204 -15.66 -7.57 1.26
N PHE A 205 -16.38 -7.67 2.37
CA PHE A 205 -17.75 -8.19 2.37
C PHE A 205 -18.67 -7.35 1.48
N VAL A 206 -18.62 -6.03 1.59
CA VAL A 206 -19.45 -5.12 0.79
C VAL A 206 -19.07 -5.17 -0.69
N VAL A 207 -17.77 -5.19 -1.03
CA VAL A 207 -17.31 -5.27 -2.43
C VAL A 207 -17.71 -6.58 -3.09
N VAL A 208 -17.59 -7.70 -2.37
CA VAL A 208 -17.99 -9.01 -2.91
C VAL A 208 -19.50 -9.07 -3.13
N LEU A 209 -20.30 -8.58 -2.18
CA LEU A 209 -21.76 -8.51 -2.35
C LEU A 209 -22.15 -7.61 -3.52
N TYR A 210 -21.55 -6.43 -3.62
CA TYR A 210 -21.86 -5.48 -4.69
C TYR A 210 -21.47 -6.04 -6.07
N SER A 211 -20.28 -6.66 -6.17
CA SER A 211 -19.81 -7.33 -7.39
C SER A 211 -20.66 -8.54 -7.77
N GLY A 212 -21.24 -9.25 -6.79
CA GLY A 212 -22.15 -10.36 -7.04
C GLY A 212 -23.56 -9.94 -7.47
N LEU A 213 -24.01 -8.74 -7.06
CA LEU A 213 -25.31 -8.17 -7.42
C LEU A 213 -25.31 -7.46 -8.78
N HIS A 214 -24.15 -6.93 -9.20
CA HIS A 214 -23.94 -6.27 -10.48
C HIS A 214 -22.71 -6.85 -11.18
N PRO A 215 -22.85 -7.99 -11.88
CA PRO A 215 -21.79 -8.49 -12.75
C PRO A 215 -21.58 -7.45 -13.86
N PHE A 216 -20.35 -6.94 -13.96
CA PHE A 216 -19.92 -6.06 -15.06
C PHE A 216 -19.96 -6.81 -16.39
#